data_AF-A0A2V5UF32-F1
#
_entry.id   AF-A0A2V5UF32-F1
#
_cell.length_a   1.000
_cell.length_b   1.000
_cell.length_c   1.000
_cell.angle_alpha   90.00
_cell.angle_beta   90.00
_cell.angle_gamma   90.00
#
_symmetry.space_group_name_H-M   'P 1'
#
loop_
_entity.id
_entity.type
_entity.pdbx_description
1 polymer ?
#
loop_
_entity_poly.entity_id
_entity_poly.type
_entity_poly.pdbx_seq_one_letter_code
_entity_poly.pdbx_strand_id
1 'polypeptide(L)'
;MRPFLLALCGAALLTFSACGKKADVKTQVSELEKAFQTAPAGTPVQAGRPASNPAPLADANAWVALALSAVRTNDFAGGVISLQAVQRMPVLTTEQLISVQRAMEAMTADLLVRASKGDAKAKADLAAIERTRSQ
;
A
#
# COMPACT_ATOMS: atom_id res chain seq x y z
N MET A 1 41.42 -15.31 -28.49
CA MET A 1 41.13 -15.42 -27.05
C MET A 1 40.76 -14.04 -26.52
N ARG A 2 39.47 -13.78 -26.29
CA ARG A 2 38.93 -12.51 -25.76
C ARG A 2 38.39 -12.76 -24.35
N PRO A 3 39.22 -12.71 -23.28
CA PRO A 3 38.75 -12.95 -21.92
C PRO A 3 38.35 -11.65 -21.18
N PHE A 4 38.06 -10.56 -21.91
CA PHE A 4 37.79 -9.24 -21.29
C PHE A 4 36.32 -8.84 -21.25
N LEU A 5 35.42 -9.59 -21.91
CA LEU A 5 33.98 -9.29 -21.92
C LEU A 5 33.19 -9.88 -20.73
N LEU A 6 33.78 -10.78 -19.95
CA LEU A 6 33.11 -11.44 -18.82
C LEU A 6 33.30 -10.72 -17.47
N ALA A 7 34.23 -9.76 -17.36
CA ALA A 7 34.50 -9.07 -16.10
C ALA A 7 33.56 -7.86 -15.84
N LEU A 8 32.88 -7.35 -16.88
CA LEU A 8 32.06 -6.13 -16.75
C LEU A 8 30.59 -6.40 -16.40
N CYS A 9 30.11 -7.64 -16.53
CA CYS A 9 28.73 -8.00 -16.15
C CYS A 9 28.57 -8.36 -14.66
N GLY A 10 29.65 -8.64 -13.93
CA GLY A 10 29.57 -9.04 -12.52
C GLY A 10 29.30 -7.91 -11.54
N ALA A 11 29.70 -6.68 -11.88
CA ALA A 11 29.64 -5.53 -10.95
C ALA A 11 28.33 -4.72 -11.02
N ALA A 12 27.48 -4.95 -12.02
CA ALA A 12 26.24 -4.18 -12.20
C ALA A 12 25.04 -4.76 -11.42
N LEU A 13 25.14 -5.97 -10.86
CA LEU A 13 24.03 -6.64 -10.18
C LEU A 13 23.99 -6.43 -8.66
N LEU A 14 24.97 -5.73 -8.07
CA LEU A 14 25.08 -5.56 -6.62
C LEU A 14 24.57 -4.20 -6.07
N THR A 15 23.92 -3.38 -6.89
CA THR A 15 23.34 -2.10 -6.44
C THR A 15 21.85 -2.16 -6.10
N PHE A 16 21.20 -3.32 -6.19
CA PHE A 16 19.80 -3.50 -5.77
C PHE A 16 19.59 -3.86 -4.29
N SER A 17 20.65 -3.86 -3.47
CA SER A 17 20.56 -4.20 -2.04
C SER A 17 20.77 -3.01 -1.10
N ALA A 18 20.43 -1.79 -1.54
CA ALA A 18 20.44 -0.60 -0.68
C ALA A 18 19.03 -0.29 -0.16
N CYS A 19 18.85 -0.46 1.16
CA CYS A 19 17.79 0.05 2.04
C CYS A 19 16.38 -0.53 1.85
N GLY A 20 15.98 -1.62 2.51
CA GLY A 20 16.37 -1.97 3.88
C GLY A 20 15.74 -1.02 4.92
N LYS A 21 14.62 -0.37 4.62
CA LYS A 21 13.73 0.19 5.65
C LYS A 21 12.31 -0.18 5.26
N LYS A 22 11.96 -1.47 5.44
CA LYS A 22 10.55 -1.83 5.51
C LYS A 22 10.01 -1.10 6.73
N ALA A 23 9.37 0.04 6.50
CA ALA A 23 8.67 0.72 7.56
C ALA A 23 7.64 -0.27 8.09
N ASP A 24 7.68 -0.48 9.40
CA ASP A 24 6.77 -1.37 10.10
C ASP A 24 5.31 -1.05 9.74
N VAL A 25 4.47 -2.07 9.68
CA VAL A 25 3.04 -1.92 9.35
C VAL A 25 2.42 -0.84 10.23
N LYS A 26 2.75 -0.78 11.53
CA LYS A 26 2.24 0.22 12.46
C LYS A 26 2.65 1.64 12.06
N THR A 27 3.89 1.83 11.63
CA THR A 27 4.38 3.14 11.18
C THR A 27 3.62 3.60 9.94
N GLN A 28 3.49 2.74 8.92
CA GLN A 28 2.80 3.12 7.69
C GLN A 28 1.30 3.33 7.90
N VAL A 29 0.69 2.55 8.78
CA VAL A 29 -0.71 2.70 9.19
C VAL A 29 -0.93 4.01 9.95
N SER A 30 0.03 4.43 10.79
CA SER A 30 -0.02 5.74 11.45
C SER A 30 0.13 6.90 10.47
N GLU A 31 1.01 6.77 9.48
CA GLU A 31 1.18 7.78 8.43
C GLU A 31 -0.04 7.84 7.49
N LEU A 32 -0.66 6.69 7.20
CA LEU A 32 -1.94 6.62 6.50
C LEU A 32 -3.03 7.36 7.27
N GLU A 33 -3.20 7.06 8.57
CA GLU A 33 -4.17 7.75 9.42
C GLU A 33 -3.94 9.27 9.41
N LYS A 34 -2.69 9.71 9.55
CA LYS A 34 -2.35 11.14 9.47
C LYS A 34 -2.66 11.75 8.11
N ALA A 35 -2.39 11.07 6.99
CA ALA A 35 -2.67 11.59 5.66
C ALA A 35 -4.18 11.80 5.43
N PHE A 36 -5.02 10.96 6.03
CA PHE A 36 -6.48 11.07 5.95
C PHE A 36 -7.07 12.03 7.01
N GLN A 37 -6.40 12.27 8.13
CA GLN A 37 -6.78 13.29 9.12
C GLN A 37 -6.30 14.70 8.77
N THR A 38 -5.10 14.82 8.18
CA THR A 38 -4.43 16.10 7.89
C THR A 38 -4.91 16.70 6.58
N ALA A 39 -5.48 15.92 5.66
CA ALA A 39 -6.10 16.44 4.45
C ALA A 39 -7.26 17.38 4.84
N PRO A 40 -7.09 18.71 4.72
CA PRO A 40 -8.22 19.61 4.85
C PRO A 40 -9.13 19.35 3.65
N ALA A 41 -10.41 19.69 3.75
CA ALA A 41 -11.33 19.79 2.61
C ALA A 41 -10.90 20.92 1.64
N GLY A 42 -9.70 20.82 1.08
CA GLY A 42 -8.95 21.90 0.46
C GLY A 42 -8.62 21.57 -0.99
N THR A 43 -9.50 22.05 -1.86
CA THR A 43 -9.32 22.37 -3.29
C THR A 43 -8.86 21.23 -4.22
N PRO A 44 -9.78 20.69 -5.04
CA PRO A 44 -9.37 19.92 -6.20
C PRO A 44 -8.63 20.84 -7.17
N VAL A 45 -7.49 20.38 -7.69
CA VAL A 45 -6.95 20.87 -8.97
C VAL A 45 -7.90 20.39 -10.07
N GLN A 46 -9.00 21.11 -10.24
CA GLN A 46 -9.83 21.04 -11.43
C GLN A 46 -10.45 22.43 -11.66
N ALA A 47 -10.01 23.06 -12.74
CA ALA A 47 -10.68 24.19 -13.32
C ALA A 47 -12.17 23.86 -13.52
N GLY A 48 -13.04 24.64 -12.86
CA GLY A 48 -14.44 24.81 -13.21
C GLY A 48 -15.40 23.63 -12.99
N ARG A 49 -15.77 23.35 -11.73
CA ARG A 49 -17.17 23.02 -11.36
C ARG A 49 -17.37 23.04 -9.83
N PRO A 50 -18.43 23.65 -9.28
CA PRO A 50 -18.77 23.47 -7.88
C PRO A 50 -19.50 22.13 -7.74
N ALA A 51 -18.86 21.13 -7.13
CA ALA A 51 -19.53 19.94 -6.66
C ALA A 51 -18.99 19.59 -5.28
N SER A 52 -19.48 20.32 -4.28
CA SER A 52 -19.40 19.98 -2.86
C SER A 52 -20.25 18.72 -2.62
N ASN A 53 -19.77 17.55 -3.01
CA ASN A 53 -20.35 16.29 -2.54
C ASN A 53 -19.32 15.61 -1.63
N PRO A 54 -19.43 15.74 -0.30
CA PRO A 54 -18.51 15.10 0.65
C PRO A 54 -18.66 13.57 0.73
N ALA A 55 -19.68 12.99 0.07
CA ALA A 55 -19.95 11.55 0.12
C ALA A 55 -18.76 10.66 -0.30
N PRO A 56 -18.05 10.89 -1.42
CA PRO A 56 -16.94 10.03 -1.85
C PRO A 56 -15.73 10.07 -0.91
N LEU A 57 -15.53 11.19 -0.19
CA LEU A 57 -14.49 11.33 0.84
C LEU A 57 -14.89 10.62 2.14
N ALA A 58 -16.17 10.68 2.51
CA ALA A 58 -16.70 9.91 3.63
C ALA A 58 -16.56 8.39 3.39
N ASP A 59 -16.80 7.94 2.15
CA ASP A 59 -16.60 6.55 1.73
C ASP A 59 -15.12 6.15 1.82
N ALA A 60 -14.20 6.99 1.31
CA ALA A 60 -12.76 6.74 1.41
C ALA A 60 -12.29 6.61 2.87
N ASN A 61 -12.74 7.50 3.74
CA ASN A 61 -12.44 7.46 5.18
C ASN A 61 -12.99 6.19 5.85
N ALA A 62 -14.18 5.72 5.45
CA ALA A 62 -14.75 4.48 5.97
C ALA A 62 -13.90 3.25 5.60
N TRP A 63 -13.41 3.18 4.36
CA TRP A 63 -12.50 2.11 3.93
C TRP A 63 -11.13 2.17 4.61
N VAL A 64 -10.59 3.37 4.83
CA VAL A 64 -9.35 3.53 5.62
C VAL A 64 -9.59 3.07 7.06
N ALA A 65 -10.69 3.46 7.70
CA ALA A 65 -11.04 2.99 9.04
C ALA A 65 -11.17 1.46 9.11
N LEU A 66 -11.76 0.84 8.08
CA LEU A 66 -11.84 -0.61 7.95
C LEU A 66 -10.43 -1.22 7.86
N ALA A 67 -9.54 -0.66 7.05
CA ALA A 67 -8.15 -1.11 6.94
C ALA A 67 -7.37 -0.98 8.26
N LEU A 68 -7.54 0.13 8.97
CA LEU A 68 -6.94 0.35 10.29
C LEU A 68 -7.45 -0.69 11.32
N SER A 69 -8.74 -1.01 11.27
CA SER A 69 -9.33 -2.03 12.15
C SER A 69 -8.77 -3.42 11.85
N ALA A 70 -8.60 -3.76 10.57
CA ALA A 70 -8.09 -5.05 10.12
C ALA A 70 -6.64 -5.27 10.58
N VAL A 71 -5.81 -4.22 10.56
CA VAL A 71 -4.45 -4.27 11.13
C VAL A 71 -4.47 -4.59 12.63
N ARG A 72 -5.40 -4.01 13.40
CA ARG A 72 -5.51 -4.28 14.85
C ARG A 72 -5.93 -5.72 15.14
N THR A 73 -6.71 -6.34 14.25
CA THR A 73 -7.13 -7.74 14.36
C THR A 73 -6.21 -8.71 13.61
N ASN A 74 -5.05 -8.24 13.13
CA ASN A 74 -4.09 -9.04 12.36
C ASN A 74 -4.66 -9.65 11.06
N ASP A 75 -5.69 -9.01 10.50
CA ASP A 75 -6.30 -9.32 9.21
C ASP A 75 -5.70 -8.43 8.10
N PHE A 76 -4.46 -8.75 7.70
CA PHE A 76 -3.78 -7.97 6.68
C PHE A 76 -4.37 -8.14 5.27
N ALA A 77 -5.05 -9.26 4.99
CA ALA A 77 -5.77 -9.42 3.73
C ALA A 77 -6.96 -8.47 3.64
N GLY A 78 -7.81 -8.42 4.67
CA GLY A 78 -8.91 -7.46 4.76
C GLY A 78 -8.43 -6.02 4.69
N GLY A 79 -7.29 -5.71 5.32
CA GLY A 79 -6.63 -4.41 5.24
C GLY A 79 -6.23 -4.02 3.82
N VAL A 80 -5.49 -4.89 3.11
CA VAL A 80 -5.04 -4.62 1.73
C VAL A 80 -6.22 -4.49 0.76
N ILE A 81 -7.25 -5.33 0.89
CA ILE A 81 -8.44 -5.29 0.02
C ILE A 81 -9.21 -3.98 0.23
N SER A 82 -9.36 -3.54 1.49
CA SER A 82 -10.01 -2.26 1.81
C SER A 82 -9.25 -1.08 1.21
N LEU A 83 -7.92 -1.10 1.28
CA LEU A 83 -7.07 -0.06 0.69
C LEU A 83 -7.07 -0.06 -0.84
N GLN A 84 -7.26 -1.21 -1.49
CA GLN A 84 -7.49 -1.27 -2.95
C GLN A 84 -8.77 -0.56 -3.35
N ALA A 85 -9.84 -0.68 -2.56
CA ALA A 85 -11.08 0.04 -2.81
C ALA A 85 -10.86 1.56 -2.75
N VAL A 86 -10.07 2.03 -1.77
CA VAL A 86 -9.67 3.44 -1.65
C VAL A 86 -8.87 3.89 -2.87
N GLN A 87 -7.85 3.13 -3.28
CA GLN A 87 -6.98 3.47 -4.42
C GLN A 87 -7.74 3.63 -5.74
N ARG A 88 -8.86 2.90 -5.92
CA ARG A 88 -9.72 3.00 -7.11
C ARG A 88 -10.58 4.27 -7.13
N MET A 89 -10.62 5.05 -6.04
CA MET A 89 -11.39 6.28 -5.95
C MET A 89 -10.65 7.46 -6.59
N PRO A 90 -11.26 8.18 -7.54
CA PRO A 90 -10.61 9.29 -8.26
C PRO A 90 -10.46 10.58 -7.43
N VAL A 91 -10.90 10.57 -6.17
CA VAL A 91 -10.97 11.75 -5.29
C VAL A 91 -9.73 11.90 -4.38
N LEU A 92 -8.81 10.93 -4.40
CA LEU A 92 -7.64 10.96 -3.51
C LEU A 92 -6.61 12.01 -3.93
N THR A 93 -6.01 12.67 -2.93
CA THR A 93 -4.81 13.48 -3.14
C THR A 93 -3.60 12.60 -3.39
N THR A 94 -2.56 13.16 -4.01
CA THR A 94 -1.29 12.45 -4.24
C THR A 94 -0.69 11.89 -2.95
N GLU A 95 -0.74 12.65 -1.85
CA GLU A 95 -0.22 12.22 -0.55
C GLU A 95 -1.04 11.06 0.03
N GLN A 96 -2.37 11.13 -0.08
CA GLN A 96 -3.25 10.03 0.33
C GLN A 96 -2.96 8.77 -0.49
N LEU A 97 -2.81 8.89 -1.81
CA LEU A 97 -2.52 7.76 -2.70
C LEU A 97 -1.16 7.11 -2.37
N ILE A 98 -0.12 7.92 -2.12
CA ILE A 98 1.20 7.42 -1.68
C ILE A 98 1.09 6.71 -0.33
N SER A 99 0.34 7.27 0.63
CA SER A 99 0.17 6.66 1.96
C SER A 99 -0.58 5.32 1.89
N VAL A 100 -1.64 5.23 1.08
CA VAL A 100 -2.39 4.00 0.80
C VAL A 100 -1.46 2.94 0.21
N GLN A 101 -0.69 3.30 -0.81
CA GLN A 101 0.21 2.36 -1.46
C GLN A 101 1.30 1.84 -0.52
N ARG A 102 1.91 2.74 0.28
CA ARG A 102 2.90 2.35 1.29
C ARG A 102 2.34 1.42 2.36
N ALA A 103 1.11 1.67 2.81
CA ALA A 103 0.43 0.81 3.78
C ALA A 103 0.13 -0.58 3.20
N MET A 104 -0.34 -0.65 1.95
CA MET A 104 -0.56 -1.92 1.24
C MET A 104 0.74 -2.72 1.07
N GLU A 105 1.83 -2.07 0.70
CA GLU A 105 3.15 -2.70 0.54
C GLU A 105 3.68 -3.25 1.87
N ALA A 106 3.52 -2.51 2.96
CA ALA A 106 3.95 -2.96 4.28
C ALA A 106 3.15 -4.18 4.77
N MET A 107 1.83 -4.16 4.62
CA MET A 107 0.97 -5.30 4.98
C MET A 107 1.30 -6.54 4.14
N THR A 108 1.49 -6.37 2.83
CA THR A 108 1.87 -7.46 1.92
C THR A 108 3.26 -8.01 2.27
N ALA A 109 4.20 -7.13 2.63
CA ALA A 109 5.53 -7.53 3.04
C ALA A 109 5.53 -8.35 4.34
N ASP A 110 4.69 -8.00 5.31
CA ASP A 110 4.54 -8.78 6.54
C ASP A 110 3.95 -10.17 6.26
N LEU A 111 2.89 -10.24 5.44
CA LEU A 111 2.31 -11.50 4.99
C LEU A 111 3.35 -12.39 4.29
N LEU A 112 4.20 -11.82 3.42
CA LEU A 112 5.27 -12.57 2.76
C LEU A 112 6.30 -13.11 3.76
N VAL A 113 6.66 -12.34 4.78
CA VAL A 113 7.60 -12.78 5.84
C VAL A 113 6.98 -13.89 6.68
N ARG A 114 5.68 -13.81 7.00
CA ARG A 114 4.98 -14.88 7.74
C ARG A 114 4.80 -16.13 6.89
N ALA A 115 4.44 -15.97 5.62
CA ALA A 115 4.28 -17.06 4.67
C ALA A 115 5.61 -17.81 4.44
N SER A 116 6.74 -17.10 4.36
CA SER A 116 8.06 -17.72 4.22
C SER A 116 8.49 -18.50 5.47
N LYS A 117 7.99 -18.12 6.65
CA LYS A 117 8.14 -18.86 7.92
C LYS A 117 7.19 -20.05 8.06
N GLY A 118 6.31 -20.28 7.08
CA GLY A 118 5.38 -21.42 7.06
C GLY A 118 3.97 -21.11 7.61
N ASP A 119 3.63 -19.85 7.87
CA ASP A 119 2.28 -19.47 8.29
C ASP A 119 1.26 -19.76 7.18
N ALA A 120 0.41 -20.78 7.42
CA ALA A 120 -0.61 -21.21 6.47
C ALA A 120 -1.68 -20.14 6.24
N LYS A 121 -2.04 -19.37 7.27
CA LYS A 121 -2.97 -18.25 7.15
C LYS A 121 -2.37 -17.17 6.26
N ALA A 122 -1.11 -16.79 6.48
CA ALA A 122 -0.46 -15.75 5.66
C ALA A 122 -0.38 -16.14 4.17
N LYS A 123 -0.16 -17.42 3.87
CA LYS A 123 -0.20 -17.93 2.48
C LYS A 123 -1.60 -17.83 1.88
N ALA A 124 -2.64 -18.21 2.63
CA ALA A 124 -4.02 -18.11 2.19
C ALA A 124 -4.43 -16.64 1.96
N ASP A 125 -4.03 -15.75 2.88
CA ASP A 125 -4.26 -14.31 2.81
C ASP A 125 -3.60 -13.69 1.56
N LEU A 126 -2.36 -14.06 1.21
CA LEU A 126 -1.71 -13.64 -0.03
C LEU A 126 -2.47 -14.12 -1.28
N ALA A 127 -2.93 -15.37 -1.29
CA ALA A 127 -3.71 -15.91 -2.40
C ALA A 127 -5.09 -15.24 -2.54
N ALA A 128 -5.67 -14.75 -1.44
CA ALA A 128 -6.90 -13.95 -1.49
C ALA A 128 -6.65 -12.58 -2.13
N ILE A 129 -5.56 -11.89 -1.74
CA ILE A 129 -5.14 -10.61 -2.33
C ILE A 129 -4.83 -10.75 -3.82
N GLU A 130 -4.21 -11.86 -4.25
CA GLU A 130 -3.92 -12.10 -5.66
C GLU A 130 -5.22 -12.26 -6.46
N ARG A 131 -6.18 -13.04 -5.96
CA ARG A 131 -7.49 -13.23 -6.61
C ARG A 131 -8.28 -11.93 -6.76
N THR A 132 -8.15 -10.97 -5.85
CA THR A 132 -8.85 -9.68 -5.99
C THR A 132 -8.21 -8.76 -7.03
N ARG A 133 -6.94 -9.00 -7.40
CA ARG A 133 -6.24 -8.24 -8.45
C ARG A 133 -6.49 -8.76 -9.85
N SER A 134 -6.81 -10.04 -9.99
CA SER A 134 -7.10 -10.68 -11.29
C SER A 134 -8.56 -10.52 -11.75
N GLN A 135 -9.41 -9.89 -10.93
CA GLN A 135 -10.81 -9.56 -11.26
C GLN A 135 -10.90 -8.12 -11.79
#